data_AF-A0A8J6K2K8-F1
#
_entry.id   AF-A0A8J6K2K8-F1
#
_cell.length_a   1.000
_cell.length_b   1.000
_cell.length_c   1.000
_cell.angle_alpha   90.00
_cell.angle_beta   90.00
_cell.angle_gamma   90.00
#
_symmetry.space_group_name_H-M   'P 1'
#
loop_
_entity.id
_entity.type
_entity.pdbx_description
1 polymer ?
#
loop_
_entity_poly.entity_id
_entity_poly.type
_entity_poly.pdbx_seq_one_letter_code
_entity_poly.pdbx_strand_id
1 'polypeptide(L)'
;MLLLLDEHQLTEESLRLRYLVSSLMGDIATAYFPEATVQLYGSSVNSFGKMGCDLDLFLNLDIKESKPGKTTSAYTAEFWMRRMSSGRLAQQKILSVIGECIESFGPGCNEVQKILNARCPLIRFTHQSSGLQCDLTADNKIALISSELLYLYGNLDPRVRALVFTLRCWARVHGVTSYISGHWITNFSITLMVLFFLQKREPPVIPTLDQLKSLAGKNEKFIIDGQDCTFVRDLNKIGRSANTESLDKLLIEFLEFYGKFDFKTSCIDIRKVCISCCSCDSCSGKSVGCAV
;
A
#
# COMPACT_ATOMS: atom_id res chain seq x y z
N MET A 1 -11.82 -2.80 -21.92
CA MET A 1 -11.00 -2.37 -20.75
C MET A 1 -11.83 -1.61 -19.73
N LEU A 2 -12.53 -0.53 -20.09
CA LEU A 2 -13.39 0.21 -19.16
C LEU A 2 -14.50 -0.65 -18.55
N LEU A 3 -15.19 -1.46 -19.37
CA LEU A 3 -16.18 -2.43 -18.86
C LEU A 3 -15.59 -3.39 -17.81
N LEU A 4 -14.35 -3.87 -18.01
CA LEU A 4 -13.69 -4.76 -17.04
C LEU A 4 -13.43 -4.02 -15.72
N LEU A 5 -13.00 -2.76 -15.79
CA LEU A 5 -12.83 -1.91 -14.62
C LEU A 5 -14.18 -1.72 -13.90
N ASP A 6 -15.23 -1.37 -14.62
CA ASP A 6 -16.54 -1.06 -14.05
C ASP A 6 -17.15 -2.27 -13.33
N GLU A 7 -17.04 -3.45 -13.93
CA GLU A 7 -17.57 -4.70 -13.36
C GLU A 7 -16.78 -5.21 -12.15
N HIS A 8 -15.48 -4.87 -12.04
CA HIS A 8 -14.61 -5.46 -11.02
C HIS A 8 -14.22 -4.50 -9.90
N GLN A 9 -14.29 -3.19 -10.10
CA GLN A 9 -13.90 -2.22 -9.07
C GLN A 9 -14.73 -2.36 -7.80
N LEU A 10 -14.18 -1.93 -6.67
CA LEU A 10 -14.93 -1.87 -5.42
C LEU A 10 -16.13 -0.91 -5.56
N THR A 11 -17.29 -1.34 -5.09
CA THR A 11 -18.45 -0.48 -4.96
C THR A 11 -18.38 0.36 -3.67
N GLU A 12 -19.18 1.43 -3.62
CA GLU A 12 -19.35 2.25 -2.42
C GLU A 12 -19.78 1.43 -1.20
N GLU A 13 -20.69 0.47 -1.38
CA GLU A 13 -21.17 -0.42 -0.32
C GLU A 13 -20.05 -1.33 0.18
N SER A 14 -19.26 -1.91 -0.74
CA SER A 14 -18.10 -2.71 -0.37
C SER A 14 -17.08 -1.89 0.42
N LEU A 15 -16.84 -0.65 0.01
CA LEU A 15 -15.91 0.24 0.71
C LEU A 15 -16.42 0.61 2.10
N ARG A 16 -17.70 0.96 2.26
CA ARG A 16 -18.32 1.22 3.56
C ARG A 16 -18.24 0.02 4.49
N LEU A 17 -18.48 -1.18 3.98
CA LEU A 17 -18.36 -2.41 4.74
C LEU A 17 -16.91 -2.66 5.22
N ARG A 18 -15.91 -2.38 4.38
CA ARG A 18 -14.49 -2.47 4.75
C ARG A 18 -14.13 -1.48 5.86
N TYR A 19 -14.61 -0.23 5.79
CA TYR A 19 -14.42 0.75 6.85
C TYR A 19 -15.13 0.35 8.15
N LEU A 20 -16.32 -0.26 8.07
CA LEU A 20 -17.00 -0.79 9.25
C LEU A 20 -16.17 -1.88 9.94
N VAL A 21 -15.65 -2.85 9.19
CA VAL A 21 -14.78 -3.90 9.75
C VAL A 21 -13.51 -3.28 10.38
N SER A 22 -12.90 -2.28 9.71
CA SER A 22 -11.78 -1.53 10.28
C SER A 22 -12.14 -0.87 11.61
N SER A 23 -13.32 -0.26 11.71
CA SER A 23 -13.81 0.37 12.94
C SER A 23 -13.99 -0.67 14.06
N LEU A 24 -14.61 -1.81 13.76
CA LEU A 24 -14.79 -2.90 14.74
C LEU A 24 -13.45 -3.44 15.26
N MET A 25 -12.45 -3.56 14.39
CA MET A 25 -11.10 -3.96 14.82
C MET A 25 -10.44 -2.86 15.67
N GLY A 26 -10.75 -1.59 15.41
CA GLY A 26 -10.40 -0.47 16.27
C GLY A 26 -11.01 -0.59 17.67
N ASP A 27 -12.29 -0.94 17.77
CA ASP A 27 -12.97 -1.12 19.07
C ASP A 27 -12.32 -2.25 19.89
N ILE A 28 -11.93 -3.36 19.24
CA ILE A 28 -11.18 -4.45 19.90
C ILE A 28 -9.80 -3.96 20.36
N ALA A 29 -9.07 -3.24 19.51
CA ALA A 29 -7.73 -2.77 19.83
C ALA A 29 -7.73 -1.75 20.99
N THR A 30 -8.72 -0.85 21.00
CA THR A 30 -8.85 0.21 22.01
C THR A 30 -9.17 -0.28 23.41
N ALA A 31 -9.69 -1.52 23.54
CA ALA A 31 -9.86 -2.16 24.85
C ALA A 31 -8.53 -2.32 25.63
N TYR A 32 -7.40 -2.48 24.92
CA TYR A 32 -6.06 -2.61 25.52
C TYR A 32 -5.14 -1.42 25.22
N PHE A 33 -5.33 -0.78 24.08
CA PHE A 33 -4.51 0.34 23.61
C PHE A 33 -5.44 1.53 23.31
N PRO A 34 -5.80 2.36 24.31
CA PRO A 34 -6.88 3.34 24.18
C PRO A 34 -6.74 4.34 23.03
N GLU A 35 -5.51 4.61 22.59
CA GLU A 35 -5.20 5.53 21.48
C GLU A 35 -5.01 4.83 20.13
N ALA A 36 -5.19 3.50 20.09
CA ALA A 36 -5.03 2.73 18.87
C ALA A 36 -6.06 3.17 17.82
N THR A 37 -5.61 3.21 16.58
CA THR A 37 -6.50 3.35 15.42
C THR A 37 -6.20 2.26 14.42
N VAL A 38 -7.25 1.77 13.74
CA VAL A 38 -7.09 0.80 12.66
C VAL A 38 -7.48 1.46 11.35
N GLN A 39 -6.55 1.49 10.41
CA GLN A 39 -6.70 2.16 9.13
C GLN A 39 -6.64 1.16 7.97
N LEU A 40 -7.38 1.43 6.91
CA LEU A 40 -7.28 0.68 5.67
C LEU A 40 -5.98 1.04 4.93
N TYR A 41 -5.36 0.06 4.31
CA TYR A 41 -4.34 0.29 3.29
C TYR A 41 -4.52 -0.69 2.11
N GLY A 42 -3.58 -0.69 1.18
CA GLY A 42 -3.52 -1.67 0.10
C GLY A 42 -4.69 -1.52 -0.87
N SER A 43 -5.19 -2.66 -1.36
CA SER A 43 -6.18 -2.70 -2.44
C SER A 43 -7.49 -2.01 -2.08
N SER A 44 -7.84 -1.89 -0.79
CA SER A 44 -9.08 -1.26 -0.35
C SER A 44 -9.13 0.24 -0.62
N VAL A 45 -7.97 0.92 -0.66
CA VAL A 45 -7.91 2.40 -0.75
C VAL A 45 -6.97 2.92 -1.84
N ASN A 46 -6.18 2.05 -2.48
CA ASN A 46 -5.20 2.48 -3.49
C ASN A 46 -5.78 2.70 -4.90
N SER A 47 -7.11 2.73 -5.06
CA SER A 47 -7.88 2.83 -6.33
C SER A 47 -7.82 1.61 -7.29
N PHE A 48 -7.02 0.59 -6.96
CA PHE A 48 -6.85 -0.63 -7.75
C PHE A 48 -7.48 -1.88 -7.10
N GLY A 49 -8.35 -1.68 -6.11
CA GLY A 49 -9.11 -2.76 -5.49
C GLY A 49 -10.15 -3.36 -6.42
N LYS A 50 -10.22 -4.70 -6.41
CA LYS A 50 -11.31 -5.42 -7.07
C LYS A 50 -12.23 -6.06 -6.04
N MET A 51 -13.48 -6.31 -6.40
CA MET A 51 -14.41 -7.08 -5.58
C MET A 51 -13.79 -8.42 -5.17
N GLY A 52 -13.95 -8.76 -3.88
CA GLY A 52 -13.36 -9.94 -3.26
C GLY A 52 -11.86 -9.84 -2.94
N CYS A 53 -11.20 -8.69 -3.10
CA CYS A 53 -9.83 -8.54 -2.61
C CYS A 53 -9.78 -8.53 -1.07
N ASP A 54 -8.64 -8.95 -0.52
CA ASP A 54 -8.37 -8.92 0.92
C ASP A 54 -8.56 -7.52 1.51
N LEU A 55 -8.79 -7.49 2.82
CA LEU A 55 -8.89 -6.29 3.65
C LEU A 55 -7.60 -6.14 4.46
N ASP A 56 -6.69 -5.33 3.92
CA ASP A 56 -5.45 -4.94 4.58
C ASP A 56 -5.71 -3.87 5.66
N LEU A 57 -5.39 -4.17 6.91
CA LEU A 57 -5.60 -3.33 8.08
C LEU A 57 -4.27 -2.97 8.75
N PHE A 58 -4.11 -1.69 9.06
CA PHE A 58 -2.94 -1.15 9.76
C PHE A 58 -3.35 -0.71 11.17
N LEU A 59 -2.80 -1.38 12.18
CA LEU A 59 -2.88 -0.97 13.58
C LEU A 59 -1.84 0.12 13.84
N ASN A 60 -2.33 1.33 14.03
CA ASN A 60 -1.54 2.46 14.48
C ASN A 60 -1.62 2.58 16.01
N LEU A 61 -0.45 2.69 16.64
CA LEU A 61 -0.31 2.89 18.09
C LEU A 61 0.38 4.22 18.42
N ASP A 62 0.66 5.04 17.41
CA ASP A 62 1.24 6.36 17.62
C ASP A 62 0.23 7.24 18.37
N ILE A 63 0.62 7.69 19.56
CA ILE A 63 -0.09 8.67 20.36
C ILE A 63 -0.17 9.96 19.53
N LYS A 64 -1.38 10.47 19.31
CA LYS A 64 -1.53 11.81 18.73
C LYS A 64 -1.06 12.79 19.80
N GLU A 65 0.18 13.27 19.71
CA GLU A 65 0.68 14.30 20.61
C GLU A 65 -0.31 15.47 20.65
N SER A 66 -1.06 15.58 21.75
CA SER A 66 -1.74 16.82 22.08
C SER A 66 -0.65 17.87 22.24
N LYS A 67 -0.78 19.01 21.54
CA LYS A 67 0.16 20.14 21.63
C LYS A 67 0.66 20.25 23.07
N PRO A 68 1.99 20.24 23.32
CA PRO A 68 2.51 20.23 24.67
C PRO A 68 1.90 21.40 25.42
N GLY A 69 1.03 21.09 26.39
CA GLY A 69 0.66 22.07 27.40
C GLY A 69 1.96 22.55 28.02
N LYS A 70 2.11 23.86 28.25
CA LYS A 70 3.27 24.42 28.93
C LYS A 70 3.31 23.90 30.38
N THR A 71 3.79 22.68 30.59
CA THR A 71 4.03 22.12 31.91
C THR A 71 5.46 22.48 32.31
N THR A 72 5.57 23.44 33.22
CA THR A 72 6.79 23.94 33.86
C THR A 72 7.39 22.96 34.89
N SER A 73 7.01 21.67 34.87
CA SER A 73 7.47 20.68 35.85
C SER A 73 8.84 20.11 35.49
N ALA A 74 9.73 20.00 36.48
CA ALA A 74 11.06 19.39 36.35
C ALA A 74 11.02 17.85 36.17
N TYR A 75 9.83 17.24 36.21
CA TYR A 75 9.62 15.81 36.11
C TYR A 75 8.80 15.48 34.87
N THR A 76 9.18 14.40 34.20
CA THR A 76 8.45 13.77 33.11
C THR A 76 7.67 12.57 33.66
N ALA A 77 6.36 12.54 33.46
CA ALA A 77 5.53 11.38 33.78
C ALA A 77 5.46 10.46 32.56
N GLU A 78 5.84 9.18 32.73
CA GLU A 78 5.72 8.14 31.71
C GLU A 78 5.05 6.89 32.27
N PHE A 79 4.36 6.14 31.42
CA PHE A 79 3.82 4.83 31.83
C PHE A 79 4.97 3.87 32.11
N TRP A 80 4.86 3.11 33.19
CA TRP A 80 5.81 2.04 33.49
C TRP A 80 5.61 0.88 32.49
N MET A 81 6.45 0.86 31.45
CA MET A 81 6.40 -0.15 30.40
C MET A 81 7.72 -0.92 30.33
N ARG A 82 7.63 -2.23 30.08
CA ARG A 82 8.83 -3.05 29.84
C ARG A 82 9.49 -2.59 28.54
N ARG A 83 10.75 -2.14 28.63
CA ARG A 83 11.55 -1.84 27.45
C ARG A 83 11.85 -3.11 26.66
N MET A 84 11.65 -3.03 25.36
CA MET A 84 11.82 -4.14 24.42
C MET A 84 13.19 -4.03 23.73
N SER A 85 13.79 -5.16 23.39
CA SER A 85 15.10 -5.21 22.72
C SER A 85 15.05 -4.72 21.27
N SER A 86 13.88 -4.76 20.62
CA SER A 86 13.66 -4.24 19.28
C SER A 86 12.19 -3.87 19.03
N GLY A 87 11.96 -2.95 18.08
CA GLY A 87 10.60 -2.59 17.63
C GLY A 87 9.84 -3.79 17.08
N ARG A 88 10.52 -4.66 16.32
CA ARG A 88 9.95 -5.92 15.82
C ARG A 88 9.41 -6.82 16.95
N LEU A 89 10.15 -6.97 18.05
CA LEU A 89 9.69 -7.81 19.15
C LEU A 89 8.50 -7.17 19.89
N ALA A 90 8.46 -5.83 20.00
CA ALA A 90 7.31 -5.11 20.51
C ALA A 90 6.07 -5.34 19.63
N GLN A 91 6.21 -5.16 18.31
CA GLN A 91 5.19 -5.41 17.29
C GLN A 91 4.64 -6.84 17.37
N GLN A 92 5.51 -7.85 17.42
CA GLN A 92 5.09 -9.26 17.53
C GLN A 92 4.28 -9.53 18.80
N LYS A 93 4.68 -8.96 19.95
CA LYS A 93 3.94 -9.12 21.21
C LYS A 93 2.58 -8.43 21.16
N ILE A 94 2.52 -7.22 20.62
CA ILE A 94 1.26 -6.48 20.47
C ILE A 94 0.30 -7.25 19.56
N LEU A 95 0.77 -7.69 18.39
CA LEU A 95 -0.04 -8.50 17.47
C LEU A 95 -0.43 -9.86 18.08
N SER A 96 0.39 -10.46 18.95
CA SER A 96 -0.02 -11.68 19.66
C SER A 96 -1.23 -11.42 20.56
N VAL A 97 -1.19 -10.34 21.36
CA VAL A 97 -2.29 -9.96 22.26
C VAL A 97 -3.55 -9.61 21.47
N ILE A 98 -3.41 -8.78 20.43
CA ILE A 98 -4.55 -8.41 19.57
C ILE A 98 -5.12 -9.64 18.85
N GLY A 99 -4.26 -10.53 18.36
CA GLY A 99 -4.68 -11.79 17.72
C GLY A 99 -5.47 -12.68 18.69
N GLU A 100 -5.04 -12.80 19.94
CA GLU A 100 -5.78 -13.52 20.99
C GLU A 100 -7.14 -12.88 21.30
N CYS A 101 -7.21 -11.55 21.28
CA CYS A 101 -8.47 -10.83 21.49
C CYS A 101 -9.44 -11.02 20.33
N ILE A 102 -8.95 -10.95 19.08
CA ILE A 102 -9.76 -11.21 17.88
C ILE A 102 -10.27 -12.65 17.90
N GLU A 103 -9.42 -13.62 18.24
CA GLU A 103 -9.77 -15.04 18.31
C GLU A 103 -10.78 -15.35 19.41
N SER A 104 -10.65 -14.73 20.58
CA SER A 104 -11.48 -15.06 21.76
C SER A 104 -12.76 -14.21 21.85
N PHE A 105 -12.71 -12.96 21.39
CA PHE A 105 -13.74 -11.96 21.65
C PHE A 105 -14.20 -11.22 20.39
N GLY A 106 -13.56 -11.41 19.23
CA GLY A 106 -13.93 -10.78 17.98
C GLY A 106 -15.21 -11.37 17.39
N PRO A 107 -16.36 -10.67 17.41
CA PRO A 107 -17.61 -11.23 16.93
C PRO A 107 -17.53 -11.51 15.43
N GLY A 108 -17.72 -12.76 15.04
CA GLY A 108 -17.66 -13.19 13.63
C GLY A 108 -16.24 -13.26 13.06
N CYS A 109 -15.18 -13.12 13.86
CA CYS A 109 -13.81 -13.34 13.43
C CYS A 109 -13.45 -14.82 13.56
N ASN A 110 -13.24 -15.48 12.42
CA ASN A 110 -12.93 -16.91 12.34
C ASN A 110 -11.53 -17.12 11.75
N GLU A 111 -11.01 -18.34 11.89
CA GLU A 111 -9.75 -18.80 11.26
C GLU A 111 -8.56 -17.87 11.56
N VAL A 112 -8.43 -17.43 12.81
CA VAL A 112 -7.38 -16.49 13.22
C VAL A 112 -6.02 -17.18 13.18
N GLN A 113 -5.08 -16.60 12.44
CA GLN A 113 -3.72 -17.07 12.25
C GLN A 113 -2.72 -15.97 12.61
N LYS A 114 -1.90 -16.23 13.63
CA LYS A 114 -0.83 -15.33 14.08
C LYS A 114 0.46 -15.61 13.29
N ILE A 115 0.69 -14.90 12.19
CA ILE A 115 1.86 -15.07 11.31
C ILE A 115 2.98 -14.10 11.74
N LEU A 116 3.45 -14.26 12.97
CA LEU A 116 4.33 -13.27 13.62
C LEU A 116 5.79 -13.31 13.15
N ASN A 117 6.23 -14.42 12.57
CA ASN A 117 7.62 -14.61 12.13
C ASN A 117 7.88 -14.18 10.68
N ALA A 118 6.84 -13.79 9.94
CA ALA A 118 7.00 -13.26 8.59
C ALA A 118 7.81 -11.95 8.56
N ARG A 119 8.33 -11.57 7.38
CA ARG A 119 9.07 -10.31 7.21
C ARG A 119 8.27 -9.11 7.76
N CYS A 120 6.99 -9.04 7.42
CA CYS A 120 6.01 -8.16 8.05
C CYS A 120 5.08 -9.02 8.92
N PRO A 121 5.23 -8.99 10.26
CA PRO A 121 4.35 -9.73 11.17
C PRO A 121 2.89 -9.29 10.98
N LEU A 122 1.98 -10.26 10.94
CA LEU A 122 0.54 -9.99 10.75
C LEU A 122 -0.35 -11.02 11.44
N ILE A 123 -1.61 -10.64 11.64
CA ILE A 123 -2.70 -11.52 12.02
C ILE A 123 -3.63 -11.65 10.81
N ARG A 124 -3.89 -12.87 10.38
CA ARG A 124 -4.85 -13.17 9.31
C ARG A 124 -6.12 -13.75 9.91
N PHE A 125 -7.29 -13.32 9.46
CA PHE A 125 -8.57 -13.85 9.91
C PHE A 125 -9.66 -13.60 8.87
N THR A 126 -10.79 -14.29 9.00
CA THR A 126 -11.97 -14.08 8.15
C THR A 126 -13.08 -13.46 8.98
N HIS A 127 -13.62 -12.30 8.57
CA HIS A 127 -14.78 -11.70 9.21
C HIS A 127 -16.07 -12.20 8.54
N GLN A 128 -16.74 -13.15 9.20
CA GLN A 128 -17.83 -13.97 8.66
C GLN A 128 -19.00 -13.15 8.12
N SER A 129 -19.44 -12.12 8.84
CA SER A 129 -20.63 -11.33 8.46
C SER A 129 -20.37 -10.46 7.23
N SER A 130 -19.12 -10.05 6.97
CA SER A 130 -18.74 -9.32 5.76
C SER A 130 -18.21 -10.23 4.65
N GLY A 131 -17.82 -11.46 4.97
CA GLY A 131 -17.13 -12.38 4.06
C GLY A 131 -15.72 -11.93 3.65
N LEU A 132 -15.10 -11.01 4.42
CA LEU A 132 -13.78 -10.46 4.09
C LEU A 132 -12.66 -11.28 4.74
N GLN A 133 -11.64 -11.61 3.94
CA GLN A 133 -10.33 -12.03 4.44
C GLN A 133 -9.57 -10.78 4.88
N CYS A 134 -9.14 -10.74 6.13
CA CYS A 134 -8.48 -9.60 6.74
C CYS A 134 -7.03 -9.92 7.11
N ASP A 135 -6.12 -9.01 6.81
CA ASP A 135 -4.71 -9.05 7.22
C ASP A 135 -4.40 -7.81 8.07
N LEU A 136 -4.23 -7.99 9.38
CA LEU A 136 -3.90 -6.93 10.34
C LEU A 136 -2.40 -6.89 10.60
N THR A 137 -1.76 -5.80 10.20
CA THR A 137 -0.35 -5.49 10.47
C THR A 137 -0.23 -4.33 11.45
N ALA A 138 0.96 -4.14 12.01
CA ALA A 138 1.32 -2.92 12.74
C ALA A 138 2.63 -2.37 12.17
N ASP A 139 2.93 -1.09 12.35
CA ASP A 139 4.25 -0.48 12.05
C ASP A 139 4.76 -0.64 10.59
N ASN A 140 3.85 -0.83 9.63
CA ASN A 140 4.13 -0.74 8.18
C ASN A 140 3.72 0.61 7.56
N LYS A 141 4.34 1.71 8.00
CA LYS A 141 4.03 3.07 7.50
C LYS A 141 4.30 3.22 6.00
N ILE A 142 5.29 2.48 5.47
CA ILE A 142 5.59 2.46 4.03
C ILE A 142 4.41 1.95 3.21
N ALA A 143 3.66 0.95 3.69
CA ALA A 143 2.49 0.43 2.97
C ALA A 143 1.34 1.44 2.92
N LEU A 144 1.13 2.24 3.96
CA LEU A 144 0.16 3.34 3.94
C LEU A 144 0.53 4.37 2.87
N ILE A 145 1.79 4.82 2.88
CA ILE A 145 2.27 5.83 1.94
C ILE A 145 2.28 5.31 0.50
N SER A 146 2.64 4.03 0.29
CA SER A 146 2.54 3.40 -1.02
C SER A 146 1.10 3.34 -1.51
N SER A 147 0.14 3.09 -0.62
CA SER A 147 -1.29 3.06 -0.98
C SER A 147 -1.80 4.45 -1.37
N GLU A 148 -1.36 5.49 -0.65
CA GLU A 148 -1.66 6.89 -0.97
C GLU A 148 -1.06 7.30 -2.32
N LEU A 149 0.19 6.92 -2.61
CA LEU A 149 0.82 7.18 -3.90
C LEU A 149 0.07 6.51 -5.06
N LEU A 150 -0.32 5.25 -4.87
CA LEU A 150 -1.08 4.51 -5.87
C LEU A 150 -2.49 5.10 -6.07
N TYR A 151 -3.14 5.56 -5.00
CA TYR A 151 -4.39 6.30 -5.08
C TYR A 151 -4.22 7.56 -5.92
N LEU A 152 -3.18 8.36 -5.67
CA LEU A 152 -2.88 9.56 -6.45
C LEU A 152 -2.74 9.22 -7.94
N TYR A 153 -1.93 8.21 -8.27
CA TYR A 153 -1.74 7.79 -9.66
C TYR A 153 -3.02 7.31 -10.35
N GLY A 154 -3.84 6.51 -9.66
CA GLY A 154 -5.10 6.03 -10.23
C GLY A 154 -6.14 7.13 -10.45
N ASN A 155 -6.01 8.27 -9.77
CA ASN A 155 -6.89 9.43 -9.93
C ASN A 155 -6.35 10.50 -10.88
N LEU A 156 -5.11 10.38 -11.36
CA LEU A 156 -4.51 11.36 -12.28
C LEU A 156 -5.02 11.23 -13.71
N ASP A 157 -5.22 9.99 -14.19
CA ASP A 157 -5.71 9.72 -15.54
C ASP A 157 -6.53 8.42 -15.54
N PRO A 158 -7.76 8.40 -16.11
CA PRO A 158 -8.62 7.23 -16.10
C PRO A 158 -8.00 6.02 -16.81
N ARG A 159 -7.05 6.23 -17.73
CA ARG A 159 -6.37 5.14 -18.43
C ARG A 159 -5.49 4.31 -17.51
N VAL A 160 -5.01 4.89 -16.40
CA VAL A 160 -4.16 4.20 -15.42
C VAL A 160 -4.93 3.02 -14.80
N ARG A 161 -6.12 3.29 -14.23
CA ARG A 161 -6.95 2.24 -13.63
C ARG A 161 -7.38 1.21 -14.66
N ALA A 162 -7.82 1.64 -15.84
CA ALA A 162 -8.24 0.73 -16.90
C ALA A 162 -7.11 -0.24 -17.33
N LEU A 163 -5.88 0.26 -17.49
CA LEU A 163 -4.71 -0.56 -17.82
C LEU A 163 -4.32 -1.51 -16.69
N VAL A 164 -4.24 -1.01 -15.45
CA VAL A 164 -3.86 -1.84 -14.29
C VAL A 164 -4.84 -3.00 -14.09
N PHE A 165 -6.15 -2.75 -14.16
CA PHE A 165 -7.16 -3.81 -14.04
C PHE A 165 -7.06 -4.84 -15.18
N THR A 166 -6.91 -4.36 -16.41
CA THR A 166 -6.78 -5.23 -17.60
C THR A 166 -5.54 -6.12 -17.50
N LEU A 167 -4.39 -5.54 -17.15
CA LEU A 167 -3.12 -6.25 -17.10
C LEU A 167 -3.01 -7.18 -15.88
N ARG A 168 -3.64 -6.84 -14.75
CA ARG A 168 -3.76 -7.78 -13.62
C ARG A 168 -4.66 -8.96 -13.95
N CYS A 169 -5.76 -8.72 -14.68
CA CYS A 169 -6.62 -9.81 -15.17
C CYS A 169 -5.86 -10.73 -16.14
N TRP A 170 -5.22 -10.15 -17.16
CA TRP A 170 -4.34 -10.87 -18.09
C TRP A 170 -3.27 -11.68 -17.34
N ALA A 171 -2.55 -11.05 -16.42
CA ALA A 171 -1.48 -11.70 -15.66
C ALA A 171 -2.02 -12.86 -14.80
N ARG A 172 -3.27 -12.77 -14.31
CA ARG A 172 -3.91 -13.87 -13.58
C ARG A 172 -4.31 -15.01 -14.51
N VAL A 173 -4.94 -14.71 -15.65
CA VAL A 173 -5.41 -15.70 -16.64
C VAL A 173 -4.24 -16.50 -17.22
N HIS A 174 -3.11 -15.84 -17.46
CA HIS A 174 -1.90 -16.48 -18.00
C HIS A 174 -0.94 -17.01 -16.94
N GLY A 175 -1.35 -17.01 -15.66
CA GLY A 175 -0.55 -17.59 -14.59
C GLY A 175 0.74 -16.83 -14.27
N VAL A 176 0.87 -15.54 -14.64
CA VAL A 176 2.00 -14.70 -14.22
C VAL A 176 1.92 -14.34 -12.73
N THR A 177 0.69 -14.23 -12.22
CA THR A 177 0.41 -14.01 -10.79
C THR A 177 -0.34 -15.20 -10.17
N SER A 178 -0.11 -15.44 -8.88
CA SER A 178 -0.78 -16.48 -8.10
C SER A 178 -1.42 -15.93 -6.83
N TYR A 179 -2.46 -16.61 -6.35
CA TYR A 179 -3.01 -16.39 -5.00
C TYR A 179 -2.10 -16.98 -3.91
N ILE A 180 -1.25 -17.94 -4.28
CA ILE A 180 -0.32 -18.58 -3.36
C ILE A 180 1.02 -17.86 -3.46
N SER A 181 1.59 -17.50 -2.31
CA SER A 181 2.93 -16.91 -2.23
C SER A 181 3.98 -17.82 -2.87
N GLY A 182 4.94 -17.25 -3.59
CA GLY A 182 5.96 -18.02 -4.28
C GLY A 182 6.83 -17.15 -5.18
N HIS A 183 7.32 -17.73 -6.27
CA HIS A 183 8.18 -17.07 -7.26
C HIS A 183 7.42 -16.19 -8.28
N TRP A 184 6.09 -16.10 -8.14
CA TRP A 184 5.22 -15.35 -9.05
C TRP A 184 5.38 -13.84 -8.87
N ILE A 185 5.13 -13.09 -9.94
CA ILE A 185 5.09 -11.63 -9.87
C ILE A 185 3.86 -11.23 -9.04
N THR A 186 4.02 -10.26 -8.15
CA THR A 186 2.91 -9.77 -7.31
C THR A 186 2.03 -8.80 -8.08
N ASN A 187 0.76 -8.67 -7.67
CA ASN A 187 -0.14 -7.63 -8.20
C ASN A 187 0.45 -6.22 -8.04
N PHE A 188 1.14 -5.95 -6.92
CA PHE A 188 1.83 -4.69 -6.69
C PHE A 188 2.93 -4.45 -7.73
N SER A 189 3.75 -5.47 -8.02
CA SER A 189 4.79 -5.40 -9.06
C SER A 189 4.22 -5.14 -10.45
N ILE A 190 3.13 -5.81 -10.84
CA ILE A 190 2.44 -5.54 -12.12
C ILE A 190 1.96 -4.08 -12.16
N THR A 191 1.35 -3.56 -11.09
CA THR A 191 0.95 -2.15 -11.03
C THR A 191 2.14 -1.22 -11.22
N LEU A 192 3.28 -1.46 -10.54
CA LEU A 192 4.48 -0.63 -10.72
C LEU A 192 5.04 -0.67 -12.15
N MET A 193 5.01 -1.84 -12.80
CA MET A 193 5.38 -1.98 -14.21
C MET A 193 4.49 -1.11 -15.11
N VAL A 194 3.18 -1.11 -14.88
CA VAL A 194 2.24 -0.25 -15.62
C VAL A 194 2.56 1.22 -15.39
N LEU A 195 2.79 1.64 -14.13
CA LEU A 195 3.11 3.04 -13.83
C LEU A 195 4.41 3.47 -14.52
N PHE A 196 5.47 2.67 -14.45
CA PHE A 196 6.73 2.97 -15.13
C PHE A 196 6.57 3.09 -16.64
N PHE A 197 5.82 2.17 -17.27
CA PHE A 197 5.50 2.27 -18.69
C PHE A 197 4.75 3.58 -19.02
N LEU A 198 3.79 3.97 -18.19
CA LEU A 198 3.03 5.21 -18.38
C LEU A 198 3.86 6.49 -18.18
N GLN A 199 4.87 6.45 -17.30
CA GLN A 199 5.86 7.52 -17.13
C GLN A 199 6.81 7.64 -18.33
N LYS A 200 7.05 6.54 -19.05
CA LYS A 200 7.94 6.46 -20.22
C LYS A 200 7.28 6.87 -21.55
N ARG A 201 5.96 7.13 -21.56
CA ARG A 201 5.26 7.60 -22.76
C ARG A 201 5.78 8.98 -23.19
N GLU A 202 5.64 9.28 -24.47
CA GLU A 202 5.97 10.58 -25.03
C GLU A 202 4.74 11.20 -25.72
N PRO A 203 4.11 12.23 -25.11
CA PRO A 203 4.37 12.78 -23.78
C PRO A 203 3.96 11.82 -22.63
N PRO A 204 4.47 11.96 -21.39
CA PRO A 204 4.14 11.07 -20.28
C PRO A 204 2.66 11.10 -19.91
N VAL A 205 2.07 9.94 -19.60
CA VAL A 205 0.67 9.84 -19.12
C VAL A 205 0.57 10.25 -17.64
N ILE A 206 1.59 9.93 -16.84
CA ILE A 206 1.68 10.29 -15.42
C ILE A 206 3.09 10.78 -15.09
N PRO A 207 3.25 11.62 -14.04
CA PRO A 207 4.55 12.10 -13.59
C PRO A 207 5.35 11.03 -12.84
N THR A 208 6.66 11.24 -12.68
CA THR A 208 7.48 10.42 -11.78
C THR A 208 7.29 10.78 -10.31
N LEU A 209 7.71 9.89 -9.40
CA LEU A 209 7.67 10.20 -7.97
C LEU A 209 8.58 11.39 -7.62
N ASP A 210 9.74 11.58 -8.28
CA ASP A 210 10.56 12.77 -8.04
C ASP A 210 9.90 14.07 -8.54
N GLN A 211 9.12 14.02 -9.63
CA GLN A 211 8.32 15.17 -10.06
C GLN A 211 7.22 15.48 -9.03
N LEU A 212 6.51 14.47 -8.53
CA LEU A 212 5.52 14.64 -7.46
C LEU A 212 6.14 15.19 -6.16
N LYS A 213 7.34 14.75 -5.82
CA LYS A 213 8.12 15.27 -4.70
C LYS A 213 8.45 16.76 -4.88
N SER A 214 8.85 17.17 -6.10
CA SER A 214 9.19 18.56 -6.39
C SER A 214 8.01 19.53 -6.25
N LEU A 215 6.78 19.02 -6.37
CA LEU A 215 5.53 19.78 -6.22
C LEU A 215 5.04 19.83 -4.76
N ALA A 216 5.63 19.03 -3.86
CA ALA A 216 5.23 18.95 -2.48
C ALA A 216 5.67 20.21 -1.70
N GLY A 217 4.76 20.74 -0.89
CA GLY A 217 5.06 21.85 0.01
C GLY A 217 5.96 21.43 1.17
N LYS A 218 6.60 22.40 1.85
CA LYS A 218 7.47 22.14 3.02
C LYS A 218 6.78 21.36 4.14
N ASN A 219 5.45 21.53 4.30
CA ASN A 219 4.64 20.87 5.32
C ASN A 219 4.26 19.43 4.96
N GLU A 220 4.50 18.99 3.72
CA GLU A 220 4.22 17.62 3.25
C GLU A 220 5.43 16.69 3.44
N LYS A 221 6.56 17.22 3.94
CA LYS A 221 7.80 16.47 4.14
C LYS A 221 7.54 15.29 5.07
N PHE A 222 7.79 14.09 4.57
CA PHE A 222 7.56 12.85 5.30
C PHE A 222 8.74 11.90 5.12
N ILE A 223 9.40 11.56 6.22
CA ILE A 223 10.58 10.69 6.25
C ILE A 223 10.27 9.49 7.13
N ILE A 224 10.46 8.29 6.60
CA ILE A 224 10.36 7.03 7.35
C ILE A 224 11.74 6.37 7.31
N ASP A 225 12.32 6.05 8.48
CA ASP A 225 13.60 5.34 8.59
C ASP A 225 14.73 5.94 7.72
N GLY A 226 14.78 7.27 7.64
CA GLY A 226 15.75 8.00 6.82
C GLY A 226 15.46 8.04 5.32
N GLN A 227 14.39 7.39 4.85
CA GLN A 227 13.93 7.45 3.46
C GLN A 227 12.90 8.56 3.27
N ASP A 228 13.10 9.36 2.23
CA ASP A 228 12.23 10.48 1.90
C ASP A 228 11.05 10.00 1.04
N CYS A 229 9.89 9.91 1.69
CA CYS A 229 8.63 9.48 1.11
C CYS A 229 7.70 10.67 0.80
N THR A 230 8.29 11.87 0.62
CA THR A 230 7.54 13.10 0.34
C THR A 230 7.02 13.12 -1.09
N PHE A 231 5.72 13.37 -1.26
CA PHE A 231 5.09 13.72 -2.53
C PHE A 231 3.85 14.59 -2.30
N VAL A 232 3.44 15.31 -3.34
CA VAL A 232 2.26 16.17 -3.31
C VAL A 232 0.97 15.34 -3.18
N ARG A 233 0.09 15.72 -2.26
CA ARG A 233 -1.20 15.03 -2.05
C ARG A 233 -2.38 15.70 -2.75
N ASP A 234 -2.23 16.99 -3.07
CA ASP A 234 -3.25 17.77 -3.76
C ASP A 234 -3.17 17.55 -5.28
N LEU A 235 -4.13 16.80 -5.83
CA LEU A 235 -4.25 16.52 -7.26
C LEU A 235 -4.29 17.79 -8.12
N ASN A 236 -4.79 18.91 -7.60
CA ASN A 236 -4.90 20.15 -8.37
C ASN A 236 -3.54 20.81 -8.65
N LYS A 237 -2.50 20.44 -7.89
CA LYS A 237 -1.13 20.91 -8.12
C LYS A 237 -0.42 20.13 -9.23
N ILE A 238 -1.01 19.05 -9.72
CA ILE A 238 -0.41 18.18 -10.73
C ILE A 238 -1.03 18.53 -12.09
N GLY A 239 -0.18 18.90 -13.05
CA GLY A 239 -0.62 19.23 -14.40
C GLY A 239 -1.26 18.03 -15.11
N ARG A 240 -2.28 18.29 -15.94
CA ARG A 240 -2.88 17.28 -16.80
C ARG A 240 -1.89 16.82 -17.87
N SER A 241 -1.89 15.53 -18.16
CA SER A 241 -1.09 14.98 -19.25
C SER A 241 -1.56 15.51 -20.61
N ALA A 242 -0.61 15.83 -21.49
CA ALA A 242 -0.87 16.12 -22.90
C ALA A 242 -0.98 14.85 -23.75
N ASN A 243 -0.80 13.67 -23.17
CA ASN A 243 -0.86 12.40 -23.89
C ASN A 243 -2.30 12.04 -24.25
N THR A 244 -2.54 11.74 -25.52
CA THR A 244 -3.85 11.39 -26.08
C THR A 244 -3.94 9.96 -26.60
N GLU A 245 -2.95 9.12 -26.31
CA GLU A 245 -2.92 7.73 -26.76
C GLU A 245 -4.11 6.93 -26.21
N SER A 246 -4.73 6.13 -27.08
CA SER A 246 -5.87 5.30 -26.69
C SER A 246 -5.45 4.14 -25.79
N LEU A 247 -6.43 3.59 -25.07
CA LEU A 247 -6.23 2.40 -24.24
C LEU A 247 -5.72 1.19 -25.05
N ASP A 248 -6.23 1.01 -26.27
CA ASP A 248 -5.85 -0.09 -27.16
C ASP A 248 -4.36 0.01 -27.53
N LYS A 249 -3.91 1.23 -27.88
CA LYS A 249 -2.51 1.50 -28.19
C LYS A 249 -1.62 1.27 -26.98
N LEU A 250 -1.99 1.82 -25.82
CA LEU A 250 -1.22 1.67 -24.59
C LEU A 250 -1.11 0.21 -24.14
N LEU A 251 -2.15 -0.60 -24.34
CA LEU A 251 -2.14 -2.03 -24.00
C LEU A 251 -1.16 -2.81 -24.89
N ILE A 252 -1.22 -2.60 -26.21
CA ILE A 252 -0.32 -3.26 -27.17
C ILE A 252 1.12 -2.86 -26.87
N GLU A 253 1.37 -1.56 -26.72
CA GLU A 253 2.72 -1.06 -26.48
C GLU A 253 3.28 -1.45 -25.12
N PHE A 254 2.45 -1.65 -24.09
CA PHE A 254 2.90 -2.22 -22.82
C PHE A 254 3.49 -3.61 -23.01
N LEU A 255 2.78 -4.47 -23.75
CA LEU A 255 3.22 -5.85 -24.02
C LEU A 255 4.48 -5.86 -24.88
N GLU A 256 4.56 -5.02 -25.91
CA GLU A 256 5.77 -4.90 -26.72
C GLU A 256 6.96 -4.34 -25.95
N PHE A 257 6.73 -3.35 -25.09
CA PHE A 257 7.76 -2.73 -24.26
C PHE A 257 8.40 -3.77 -23.33
N TYR A 258 7.60 -4.48 -22.54
CA TYR A 258 8.12 -5.49 -21.62
C TYR A 258 8.53 -6.80 -22.29
N GLY A 259 8.02 -7.11 -23.49
CA GLY A 259 8.51 -8.20 -24.32
C GLY A 259 9.95 -7.98 -24.81
N LYS A 260 10.40 -6.72 -24.90
CA LYS A 260 11.76 -6.32 -25.33
C LYS A 260 12.63 -5.78 -24.18
N PHE A 261 12.07 -5.64 -22.97
CA PHE A 261 12.78 -5.04 -21.84
C PHE A 261 13.90 -5.95 -21.34
N ASP A 262 15.12 -5.43 -21.20
CA ASP A 262 16.26 -6.20 -20.71
C ASP A 262 16.27 -6.26 -19.18
N PHE A 263 15.50 -7.20 -18.62
CA PHE A 263 15.44 -7.45 -17.17
C PHE A 263 16.77 -7.88 -16.54
N LYS A 264 17.82 -8.21 -17.32
CA LYS A 264 19.12 -8.61 -16.77
C LYS A 264 19.97 -7.41 -16.39
N THR A 265 19.90 -6.34 -17.17
CA THR A 265 20.77 -5.16 -17.01
C THR A 265 19.99 -3.93 -16.53
N SER A 266 18.66 -3.96 -16.66
CA SER A 266 17.78 -2.84 -16.41
C SER A 266 16.91 -3.09 -15.18
N CYS A 267 16.73 -2.05 -14.36
CA CYS A 267 15.71 -2.06 -13.31
C CYS A 267 14.58 -1.05 -13.59
N ILE A 268 13.46 -1.27 -12.91
CA ILE A 268 12.29 -0.41 -12.96
C ILE A 268 12.37 0.56 -11.78
N ASP A 269 12.49 1.85 -12.07
CA ASP A 269 12.48 2.93 -11.08
C ASP A 269 11.35 3.90 -11.40
N ILE A 270 10.36 4.04 -10.50
CA ILE A 270 9.25 4.97 -10.70
C ILE A 270 9.57 6.40 -10.21
N ARG A 271 10.71 6.59 -9.54
CA ARG A 271 11.21 7.90 -9.08
C ARG A 271 11.77 8.69 -10.23
N LYS A 272 12.46 8.02 -11.15
CA LYS A 272 13.10 8.61 -12.33
C LYS A 272 12.73 7.84 -13.59
N VAL A 273 12.54 8.55 -14.70
CA VAL A 273 12.41 7.92 -16.04
C VAL A 273 13.77 7.41 -16.54
N CYS A 274 14.50 6.63 -15.73
CA CYS A 274 15.82 6.12 -16.08
C CYS A 274 15.87 4.60 -15.96
N ILE A 275 16.58 3.96 -16.88
CA ILE A 275 16.99 2.57 -16.76
C ILE A 275 18.35 2.64 -16.05
N SER A 276 18.38 2.52 -14.73
CA SER A 276 19.66 2.39 -14.04
C SER A 276 20.22 0.99 -14.24
N CYS A 277 21.53 0.93 -14.55
CA CYS A 277 22.27 -0.32 -14.64
C CYS A 277 22.28 -0.99 -13.25
N CYS A 278 22.02 -2.30 -13.18
CA CYS A 278 21.95 -3.05 -11.90
C CYS A 278 23.22 -2.97 -11.03
N SER A 279 24.32 -2.41 -11.54
CA SER A 279 25.59 -2.21 -10.83
C SER A 279 25.60 -1.04 -9.84
N CYS A 280 24.48 -0.33 -9.65
CA CYS A 280 24.38 0.71 -8.61
C CYS A 280 24.15 0.07 -7.23
N ASP A 281 24.98 0.41 -6.24
CA ASP A 281 24.93 -0.10 -4.85
C ASP A 281 23.55 0.03 -4.16
N SER A 282 22.65 0.87 -4.70
CA SER A 282 21.27 1.03 -4.24
C SER A 282 20.35 -0.18 -4.50
N CYS A 283 20.74 -1.12 -5.37
CA CYS A 283 19.90 -2.28 -5.75
C CYS A 283 20.29 -3.60 -5.05
N SER A 284 21.34 -3.61 -4.22
CA SER A 284 21.75 -4.83 -3.51
C SER A 284 20.78 -5.14 -2.35
N GLY A 285 20.02 -6.24 -2.48
CA GLY A 285 19.27 -6.86 -1.37
C GLY A 285 17.87 -6.30 -1.07
N LYS A 286 17.34 -5.38 -1.89
CA LYS A 286 15.99 -4.84 -1.71
C LYS A 286 15.04 -5.46 -2.72
N SER A 287 14.20 -6.39 -2.26
CA SER A 287 13.03 -6.90 -2.99
C SER A 287 12.27 -5.75 -3.65
N VAL A 288 11.66 -5.97 -4.82
CA VAL A 288 10.86 -5.03 -5.62
C VAL A 288 9.88 -4.14 -4.81
N GLY A 289 9.48 -4.55 -3.60
CA GLY A 289 8.73 -3.73 -2.65
C GLY A 289 9.50 -2.65 -1.86
N CYS A 290 10.80 -2.45 -2.10
CA CYS A 290 11.62 -1.42 -1.45
C CYS A 290 12.10 -0.32 -2.42
N ALA A 291 11.62 -0.33 -3.67
CA ALA A 291 11.89 0.71 -4.67
C ALA A 291 10.82 1.83 -4.67
N VAL A 292 9.95 1.84 -3.66
CA VAL A 292 9.04 2.96 -3.33
C VAL A 292 9.44 3.50 -1.97
#